data_AF-A0AAU8PXG0-F1
#
_entry.id   AF-A0AAU8PXG0-F1
#
_cell.length_a   1.000
_cell.length_b   1.000
_cell.length_c   1.000
_cell.angle_alpha   90.00
_cell.angle_beta   90.00
_cell.angle_gamma   90.00
#
_symmetry.space_group_name_H-M   'P 1'
#
loop_
_entity.id
_entity.type
_entity.pdbx_description
1 polymer ?
#
loop_
_entity_poly.entity_id
_entity_poly.type
_entity_poly.pdbx_seq_one_letter_code
_entity_poly.pdbx_strand_id
1 'polypeptide(L)'
;MIEPMPPGDWRDLQKAVAQILAESGLSVESEKTIDTVRGTANIDVFAVDHSQMPPITYLCECKHWKSSVPKTVVHSFRTIVSDYGANWGLIISSAGFQAGAYAAARNTNILLLDWQGFQELFVERWYRHYLIPRIDREAEPLISYTEPINSSVFRRAESLTDEGRRKFLALREEYRDLTFLALFIKSRVDSFDLIDQNKCSILPLKNSLRSPLVECLPADLVEATALRDFLTILLSHVRKGVQAFRELFGVME
;
A
#
# COMPACT_ATOMS: atom_id res chain seq x y z
N MET A 1 6.96 4.85 -3.17
CA MET A 1 7.07 4.37 -1.76
C MET A 1 5.68 4.25 -1.15
N ILE A 2 5.49 3.33 -0.20
CA ILE A 2 4.22 3.11 0.51
C ILE A 2 4.02 4.19 1.58
N GLU A 3 5.00 4.33 2.48
CA GLU A 3 5.07 5.29 3.57
C GLU A 3 6.07 6.41 3.24
N PRO A 4 5.79 7.67 3.63
CA PRO A 4 6.62 8.82 3.29
C PRO A 4 7.91 8.91 4.12
N MET A 5 7.88 8.44 5.37
CA MET A 5 8.98 8.59 6.32
C MET A 5 9.37 7.23 6.94
N PRO A 6 10.65 7.06 7.33
CA PRO A 6 11.05 5.91 8.13
C PRO A 6 10.43 5.96 9.53
N PRO A 7 10.19 4.79 10.14
CA PRO A 7 9.74 4.69 11.52
C PRO A 7 10.72 5.32 12.51
N GLY A 8 10.20 5.90 13.61
CA GLY A 8 10.99 6.72 14.54
C GLY A 8 11.78 5.93 15.59
N ASP A 9 11.36 4.70 15.88
CA ASP A 9 12.06 3.79 16.79
C ASP A 9 11.96 2.32 16.33
N TRP A 10 12.54 1.42 17.11
CA TRP A 10 12.58 -0.01 16.79
C TRP A 10 11.19 -0.67 16.83
N ARG A 11 10.29 -0.22 17.71
CA ARG A 11 8.93 -0.78 17.82
C ARG A 11 8.09 -0.33 16.63
N ASP A 12 8.22 0.93 16.25
CA ASP A 12 7.54 1.48 15.09
C ASP A 12 8.06 0.83 13.81
N LEU A 13 9.37 0.55 13.72
CA LEU A 13 9.93 -0.18 12.58
C LEU A 13 9.32 -1.57 12.43
N GLN A 14 9.29 -2.33 13.53
CA GLN A 14 8.72 -3.68 13.54
C GLN A 14 7.22 -3.66 13.20
N LYS A 15 6.45 -2.73 13.78
CA LYS A 15 5.02 -2.57 13.47
C LYS A 15 4.78 -2.21 12.01
N ALA A 16 5.57 -1.29 11.46
CA ALA A 16 5.41 -0.85 10.08
C ALA A 16 5.77 -1.96 9.08
N VAL A 17 6.82 -2.74 9.35
CA VAL A 17 7.16 -3.95 8.57
C VAL A 17 6.00 -4.95 8.63
N ALA A 18 5.50 -5.28 9.81
CA ALA A 18 4.38 -6.21 9.97
C ALA A 18 3.11 -5.74 9.24
N GLN A 19 2.78 -4.45 9.35
CA GLN A 19 1.63 -3.85 8.68
C GLN A 19 1.76 -3.94 7.16
N ILE A 20 2.90 -3.55 6.58
CA ILE A 20 3.10 -3.59 5.13
C ILE A 20 2.98 -5.02 4.60
N LEU A 21 3.55 -6.01 5.30
CA LEU A 21 3.45 -7.42 4.90
C LEU A 21 2.01 -7.93 4.97
N ALA A 22 1.27 -7.60 6.03
CA ALA A 22 -0.14 -7.99 6.18
C ALA A 22 -1.02 -7.35 5.10
N GLU A 23 -0.83 -6.06 4.84
CA GLU A 23 -1.52 -5.32 3.77
C GLU A 23 -1.12 -5.82 2.37
N SER A 24 0.07 -6.41 2.23
CA SER A 24 0.54 -7.09 1.01
C SER A 24 -0.03 -8.51 0.84
N GLY A 25 -0.99 -8.91 1.68
CA GLY A 25 -1.71 -10.18 1.60
C GLY A 25 -1.00 -11.37 2.24
N LEU A 26 0.01 -11.15 3.10
CA LEU A 26 0.68 -12.23 3.83
C LEU A 26 0.01 -12.47 5.20
N SER A 27 0.11 -13.70 5.72
CA SER A 27 -0.18 -13.98 7.13
C SER A 27 1.02 -13.54 7.97
N VAL A 28 0.80 -12.72 9.01
CA VAL A 28 1.88 -12.09 9.78
C VAL A 28 1.70 -12.28 11.28
N GLU A 29 2.80 -12.59 11.97
CA GLU A 29 2.90 -12.65 13.43
C GLU A 29 4.15 -11.89 13.90
N SER A 30 4.00 -11.00 14.88
CA SER A 30 5.13 -10.24 15.46
C SER A 30 5.68 -10.90 16.72
N GLU A 31 6.99 -10.75 16.97
CA GLU A 31 7.70 -11.31 18.14
C GLU A 31 7.50 -12.85 18.28
N LYS A 32 7.41 -13.54 17.14
CA LYS A 32 7.09 -14.97 17.10
C LYS A 32 8.30 -15.78 17.55
N THR A 33 8.08 -16.66 18.53
CA THR A 33 9.05 -17.69 18.89
C THR A 33 8.86 -18.89 17.96
N ILE A 34 9.92 -19.29 17.26
CA ILE A 34 9.93 -20.41 16.33
C ILE A 34 10.84 -21.53 16.84
N ASP A 35 10.44 -22.76 16.58
CA ASP A 35 11.28 -23.94 16.82
C ASP A 35 12.24 -24.13 15.64
N THR A 36 13.50 -24.41 15.97
CA THR A 36 14.59 -24.67 15.02
C THR A 36 15.26 -25.98 15.41
N VAL A 37 16.11 -26.53 14.51
CA VAL A 37 16.87 -27.75 14.83
C VAL A 37 17.86 -27.60 15.99
N ARG A 38 18.11 -26.38 16.47
CA ARG A 38 19.07 -26.06 17.55
C ARG A 38 18.43 -25.46 18.80
N GLY A 39 17.09 -25.47 18.89
CA GLY A 39 16.34 -24.84 19.98
C GLY A 39 15.34 -23.81 19.44
N THR A 40 15.06 -22.76 20.19
CA THR A 40 14.08 -21.73 19.80
C THR A 40 14.77 -20.43 19.39
N ALA A 41 14.18 -19.70 18.45
CA ALA A 41 14.57 -18.33 18.11
C ALA A 41 13.36 -17.39 18.18
N ASN A 42 13.57 -16.16 18.61
CA ASN A 42 12.55 -15.11 18.50
C ASN A 42 12.78 -14.31 17.22
N ILE A 43 11.73 -14.09 16.45
CA ILE A 43 11.74 -13.36 15.19
C ILE A 43 10.86 -12.12 15.33
N ASP A 44 11.41 -10.95 14.98
CA ASP A 44 10.69 -9.68 15.10
C ASP A 44 9.38 -9.68 14.30
N VAL A 45 9.42 -10.15 13.05
CA VAL A 45 8.22 -10.36 12.21
C VAL A 45 8.35 -11.65 11.40
N PHE A 46 7.41 -12.56 11.62
CA PHE A 46 7.23 -13.79 10.86
C PHE A 46 6.10 -13.60 9.85
N ALA A 47 6.35 -13.89 8.57
CA ALA A 47 5.33 -13.76 7.54
C ALA A 47 5.29 -14.95 6.58
N VAL A 48 4.10 -15.33 6.12
CA VAL A 48 3.89 -16.43 5.17
C VAL A 48 2.99 -15.96 4.03
N ASP A 49 3.47 -16.13 2.80
CA ASP A 49 2.68 -15.97 1.59
C ASP A 49 2.04 -17.30 1.19
N HIS A 50 0.74 -17.40 1.45
CA HIS A 50 -0.08 -18.57 1.08
C HIS A 50 -0.63 -18.51 -0.34
N SER A 51 -0.40 -17.41 -1.09
CA SER A 51 -0.80 -17.32 -2.51
C SER A 51 0.09 -18.18 -3.43
N GLN A 52 1.25 -18.59 -2.93
CA GLN A 52 2.20 -19.44 -3.64
C GLN A 52 2.10 -20.89 -3.17
N MET A 53 2.38 -21.82 -4.08
CA MET A 53 2.43 -23.25 -3.80
C MET A 53 3.76 -23.83 -4.30
N PRO A 54 4.69 -24.20 -3.40
CA PRO A 54 4.58 -24.18 -1.94
C PRO A 54 4.56 -22.76 -1.33
N PRO A 55 4.01 -22.58 -0.11
CA PRO A 55 4.01 -21.29 0.58
C PRO A 55 5.42 -20.73 0.77
N ILE A 56 5.56 -19.40 0.66
CA ILE A 56 6.83 -18.71 0.87
C ILE A 56 6.87 -18.11 2.28
N THR A 57 7.86 -18.51 3.08
CA THR A 57 8.08 -17.98 4.43
C THR A 57 9.18 -16.92 4.45
N TYR A 58 8.89 -15.79 5.07
CA TYR A 58 9.80 -14.68 5.34
C TYR A 58 10.02 -14.57 6.84
N LEU A 59 11.27 -14.61 7.28
CA LEU A 59 11.67 -14.18 8.61
C LEU A 59 12.25 -12.78 8.50
N CYS A 60 11.79 -11.84 9.32
CA CYS A 60 12.28 -10.47 9.29
C CYS A 60 12.91 -10.08 10.63
N GLU A 61 14.05 -9.41 10.56
CA GLU A 61 14.77 -8.81 11.68
C GLU A 61 14.85 -7.28 11.49
N CYS A 62 14.38 -6.53 12.47
CA CYS A 62 14.30 -5.07 12.44
C CYS A 62 15.40 -4.44 13.31
N LYS A 63 16.34 -3.72 12.68
CA LYS A 63 17.48 -3.07 13.35
C LYS A 63 17.41 -1.56 13.24
N HIS A 64 16.72 -0.93 14.19
CA HIS A 64 16.70 0.53 14.33
C HIS A 64 17.87 1.04 15.19
N TRP A 65 19.09 0.83 14.70
CA TRP A 65 20.33 1.22 15.39
C TRP A 65 20.85 2.56 14.88
N LYS A 66 21.72 3.19 15.68
CA LYS A 66 22.47 4.40 15.24
C LYS A 66 23.70 4.07 14.39
N SER A 67 24.12 2.80 14.37
CA SER A 67 25.30 2.33 13.66
C SER A 67 24.93 1.20 12.71
N SER A 68 25.71 1.05 11.64
CA SER A 68 25.48 0.04 10.62
C SER A 68 25.59 -1.38 11.18
N VAL A 69 24.70 -2.25 10.72
CA VAL A 69 24.61 -3.66 11.16
C VAL A 69 25.88 -4.43 10.78
N PRO A 70 26.55 -5.10 11.72
CA PRO A 70 27.77 -5.84 11.46
C PRO A 70 27.50 -7.23 10.89
N LYS A 71 28.54 -7.83 10.28
CA LYS A 71 28.49 -9.18 9.68
C LYS A 71 28.03 -10.29 10.63
N THR A 72 28.27 -10.12 11.94
CA THR A 72 27.90 -11.11 12.96
C THR A 72 26.39 -11.30 13.05
N VAL A 73 25.62 -10.21 12.92
CA VAL A 73 24.15 -10.27 12.89
C VAL A 73 23.67 -11.07 11.69
N VAL A 74 24.25 -10.81 10.50
CA VAL A 74 23.91 -11.54 9.28
C VAL A 74 24.21 -13.03 9.40
N HIS A 75 25.37 -13.41 9.94
CA HIS A 75 25.73 -14.81 10.15
C HIS A 75 24.79 -15.54 11.12
N SER A 76 24.47 -14.90 12.25
CA SER A 76 23.54 -15.47 13.22
C SER A 76 22.15 -15.65 12.61
N PHE A 77 21.65 -14.61 11.94
CA PHE A 77 20.31 -14.65 11.34
C PHE A 77 20.20 -15.67 10.20
N ARG A 78 21.23 -15.78 9.35
CA ARG A 78 21.31 -16.83 8.33
C ARG A 78 21.17 -18.22 8.92
N THR A 79 21.79 -18.47 10.07
CA THR A 79 21.71 -19.77 10.75
C THR A 79 20.27 -20.06 11.15
N ILE A 80 19.56 -19.08 11.72
CA ILE A 80 18.14 -19.21 12.11
C ILE A 80 17.25 -19.49 10.88
N VAL A 81 17.43 -18.73 9.80
CA VAL A 81 16.67 -18.91 8.54
C VAL A 81 16.88 -20.31 7.96
N SER A 82 18.11 -20.79 7.95
CA SER A 82 18.46 -22.14 7.49
C SER A 82 17.93 -23.24 8.41
N ASP A 83 18.02 -23.06 9.73
CA ASP A 83 17.63 -24.05 10.73
C ASP A 83 16.10 -24.17 10.85
N TYR A 84 15.35 -23.12 10.51
CA TYR A 84 13.89 -23.15 10.39
C TYR A 84 13.42 -23.66 9.02
N GLY A 85 14.21 -23.43 7.97
CA GLY A 85 13.81 -23.74 6.59
C GLY A 85 12.97 -22.65 5.93
N ALA A 86 13.15 -21.39 6.31
CA ALA A 86 12.47 -20.27 5.67
C ALA A 86 13.05 -19.96 4.28
N ASN A 87 12.19 -19.52 3.36
CA ASN A 87 12.59 -19.18 1.99
C ASN A 87 13.44 -17.90 1.96
N TRP A 88 13.10 -16.90 2.77
CA TRP A 88 13.79 -15.62 2.82
C TRP A 88 14.02 -15.14 4.24
N GLY A 89 15.20 -14.57 4.47
CA GLY A 89 15.50 -13.76 5.65
C GLY A 89 15.67 -12.30 5.26
N LEU A 90 14.90 -11.40 5.86
CA LEU A 90 14.99 -9.96 5.62
C LEU A 90 15.61 -9.29 6.85
N ILE A 91 16.69 -8.55 6.68
CA ILE A 91 17.19 -7.65 7.73
C ILE A 91 16.90 -6.23 7.28
N ILE A 92 16.08 -5.51 8.03
CA ILE A 92 15.68 -4.13 7.75
C ILE A 92 16.42 -3.22 8.73
N SER A 93 17.25 -2.30 8.21
CA SER A 93 18.11 -1.43 9.02
C SER A 93 17.87 0.05 8.76
N SER A 94 17.80 0.86 9.83
CA SER A 94 17.73 2.33 9.73
C SER A 94 19.09 2.99 9.42
N ALA A 95 20.19 2.33 9.76
CA ALA A 95 21.56 2.85 9.62
C ALA A 95 22.42 2.06 8.61
N GLY A 96 21.77 1.23 7.79
CA GLY A 96 22.42 0.39 6.78
C GLY A 96 23.30 -0.71 7.38
N PHE A 97 24.31 -1.13 6.61
CA PHE A 97 25.10 -2.34 6.85
C PHE A 97 26.58 -2.10 6.60
N GLN A 98 27.45 -2.80 7.35
CA GLN A 98 28.89 -2.76 7.12
C GLN A 98 29.26 -3.53 5.83
N ALA A 99 30.40 -3.23 5.20
CA ALA A 99 30.88 -3.94 4.02
C ALA A 99 30.94 -5.47 4.21
N GLY A 100 31.35 -5.92 5.40
CA GLY A 100 31.39 -7.34 5.74
C GLY A 100 30.00 -8.00 5.85
N ALA A 101 28.95 -7.24 6.15
CA ALA A 101 27.58 -7.75 6.18
C ALA A 101 27.06 -8.04 4.77
N TYR A 102 27.32 -7.15 3.81
CA TYR A 102 27.02 -7.43 2.40
C TYR A 102 27.77 -8.67 1.87
N ALA A 103 29.05 -8.80 2.22
CA ALA A 103 29.82 -10.00 1.87
C ALA A 103 29.22 -11.29 2.46
N ALA A 104 28.70 -11.22 3.70
CA ALA A 104 28.06 -12.34 4.38
C ALA A 104 26.71 -12.75 3.75
N ALA A 105 26.00 -11.80 3.12
CA ALA A 105 24.69 -12.04 2.50
C ALA A 105 24.75 -12.48 1.03
N ARG A 106 25.83 -12.14 0.29
CA ARG A 106 25.93 -12.21 -1.19
C ARG A 106 25.45 -13.51 -1.85
N ASN A 107 25.66 -14.66 -1.22
CA ASN A 107 25.31 -15.99 -1.76
C ASN A 107 24.34 -16.74 -0.84
N THR A 108 23.37 -16.01 -0.30
CA THR A 108 22.39 -16.52 0.66
C THR A 108 21.00 -15.99 0.29
N ASN A 109 19.97 -16.55 0.93
CA ASN A 109 18.61 -16.03 0.88
C ASN A 109 18.36 -14.91 1.91
N ILE A 110 19.42 -14.22 2.35
CA ILE A 110 19.33 -13.06 3.24
C ILE A 110 19.37 -11.78 2.40
N LEU A 111 18.33 -10.95 2.54
CA LEU A 111 18.26 -9.62 1.95
C LEU A 111 18.57 -8.58 3.03
N LEU A 112 19.48 -7.67 2.71
CA LEU A 112 19.83 -6.52 3.54
C LEU A 112 19.13 -5.29 2.95
N LEU A 113 18.17 -4.76 3.70
CA LEU A 113 17.26 -3.72 3.21
C LEU A 113 17.35 -2.51 4.14
N ASP A 114 17.38 -1.32 3.55
CA ASP A 114 16.96 -0.12 4.28
C ASP A 114 15.43 0.01 4.21
N TRP A 115 14.89 1.07 4.81
CA TRP A 115 13.44 1.29 4.81
C TRP A 115 12.86 1.42 3.40
N GLN A 116 13.57 2.08 2.48
CA GLN A 116 13.08 2.27 1.13
C GLN A 116 13.11 0.96 0.34
N GLY A 117 14.20 0.21 0.39
CA GLY A 117 14.34 -1.08 -0.28
C GLY A 117 13.33 -2.11 0.22
N PHE A 118 12.98 -2.09 1.51
CA PHE A 118 11.88 -2.91 2.03
C PHE A 118 10.54 -2.55 1.41
N GLN A 119 10.21 -1.25 1.33
CA GLN A 119 8.96 -0.81 0.70
C GLN A 119 8.92 -1.16 -0.79
N GLU A 120 10.02 -0.96 -1.52
CA GLU A 120 10.13 -1.30 -2.94
C GLU A 120 9.93 -2.79 -3.19
N LEU A 121 10.40 -3.66 -2.29
CA LEU A 121 10.21 -5.11 -2.39
C LEU A 121 8.73 -5.52 -2.33
N PHE A 122 7.90 -4.80 -1.58
CA PHE A 122 6.49 -5.15 -1.35
C PHE A 122 5.47 -4.20 -2.00
N VAL A 123 5.91 -3.10 -2.63
CA VAL A 123 5.01 -2.05 -3.13
C VAL A 123 3.98 -2.56 -4.13
N GLU A 124 4.36 -3.45 -5.04
CA GLU A 124 3.43 -4.01 -6.02
C GLU A 124 2.34 -4.84 -5.33
N ARG A 125 2.75 -5.71 -4.41
CA ARG A 125 1.80 -6.54 -3.65
C ARG A 125 0.88 -5.68 -2.81
N TRP A 126 1.43 -4.69 -2.10
CA TRP A 126 0.67 -3.74 -1.31
C TRP A 126 -0.34 -2.97 -2.17
N TYR A 127 0.07 -2.52 -3.36
CA TYR A 127 -0.80 -1.83 -4.29
C TYR A 127 -2.00 -2.70 -4.69
N ARG A 128 -1.73 -3.96 -5.08
CA ARG A 128 -2.77 -4.91 -5.54
C ARG A 128 -3.69 -5.40 -4.42
N HIS A 129 -3.14 -5.69 -3.24
CA HIS A 129 -3.90 -6.33 -2.15
C HIS A 129 -4.52 -5.33 -1.17
N TYR A 130 -4.00 -4.10 -1.10
CA TYR A 130 -4.49 -3.09 -0.17
C TYR A 130 -5.07 -1.86 -0.86
N LEU A 131 -4.30 -1.17 -1.72
CA LEU A 131 -4.74 0.10 -2.31
C LEU A 131 -5.98 -0.08 -3.19
N ILE A 132 -5.93 -1.02 -4.14
CA ILE A 132 -7.04 -1.20 -5.09
C ILE A 132 -8.32 -1.68 -4.39
N PRO A 133 -8.31 -2.74 -3.55
CA PRO A 133 -9.53 -3.21 -2.91
C PRO A 133 -10.14 -2.18 -1.93
N ARG A 134 -9.35 -1.24 -1.43
CA ARG A 134 -9.83 -0.10 -0.64
C ARG A 134 -10.52 0.93 -1.52
N ILE A 135 -9.90 1.36 -2.62
CA ILE A 135 -10.52 2.28 -3.58
C ILE A 135 -11.81 1.66 -4.13
N ASP A 136 -11.77 0.42 -4.58
CA ASP A 136 -12.94 -0.27 -5.15
C ASP A 136 -14.14 -0.26 -4.20
N ARG A 137 -13.91 -0.62 -2.94
CA ARG A 137 -14.99 -0.69 -1.96
C ARG A 137 -15.56 0.67 -1.58
N GLU A 138 -14.68 1.66 -1.40
CA GLU A 138 -15.06 2.96 -0.84
C GLU A 138 -15.50 3.97 -1.91
N ALA A 139 -15.00 3.85 -3.14
CA ALA A 139 -15.37 4.74 -4.25
C ALA A 139 -16.61 4.28 -5.02
N GLU A 140 -17.01 3.00 -4.89
CA GLU A 140 -18.19 2.45 -5.58
C GLU A 140 -19.46 3.32 -5.43
N PRO A 141 -19.84 3.81 -4.23
CA PRO A 141 -21.03 4.65 -4.13
C PRO A 141 -20.89 5.96 -4.91
N LEU A 142 -19.71 6.59 -4.89
CA LEU A 142 -19.47 7.83 -5.63
C LEU A 142 -19.53 7.59 -7.14
N ILE A 143 -18.90 6.50 -7.60
CA ILE A 143 -18.95 6.05 -9.00
C ILE A 143 -20.40 5.90 -9.45
N SER A 144 -21.24 5.23 -8.67
CA SER A 144 -22.66 5.04 -9.02
C SER A 144 -23.44 6.35 -9.16
N TYR A 145 -23.08 7.41 -8.43
CA TYR A 145 -23.72 8.72 -8.53
C TYR A 145 -23.26 9.52 -9.76
N THR A 146 -21.99 9.38 -10.14
CA THR A 146 -21.34 10.17 -11.19
C THR A 146 -21.31 9.47 -12.55
N GLU A 147 -21.58 8.16 -12.60
CA GLU A 147 -21.65 7.34 -13.81
C GLU A 147 -22.52 7.99 -14.91
N PRO A 148 -21.96 8.25 -16.11
CA PRO A 148 -22.68 8.93 -17.19
C PRO A 148 -23.97 8.23 -17.62
N ILE A 149 -24.03 6.90 -17.49
CA ILE A 149 -25.14 6.07 -17.97
C ILE A 149 -25.70 5.22 -16.82
N ASN A 150 -26.22 5.87 -15.77
CA ASN A 150 -26.87 5.18 -14.65
C ASN A 150 -28.36 5.56 -14.55
N SER A 151 -29.22 4.77 -15.17
CA SER A 151 -30.67 5.04 -15.23
C SER A 151 -31.37 5.03 -13.86
N SER A 152 -30.77 4.39 -12.85
CA SER A 152 -31.29 4.37 -11.49
C SER A 152 -31.13 5.74 -10.82
N VAL A 153 -29.92 6.32 -10.86
CA VAL A 153 -29.67 7.62 -10.24
C VAL A 153 -30.42 8.75 -10.95
N PHE A 154 -30.53 8.70 -12.28
CA PHE A 154 -31.30 9.72 -13.03
C PHE A 154 -32.80 9.66 -12.69
N ARG A 155 -33.40 8.47 -12.60
CA ARG A 155 -34.79 8.33 -12.14
C ARG A 155 -34.99 8.84 -10.71
N ARG A 156 -34.04 8.59 -9.81
CA ARG A 156 -34.08 9.19 -8.46
C ARG A 156 -33.99 10.71 -8.53
N ALA A 157 -33.13 11.26 -9.38
CA ALA A 157 -33.00 12.70 -9.57
C ALA A 157 -34.27 13.36 -10.14
N GLU A 158 -35.11 12.65 -10.90
CA GLU A 158 -36.41 13.14 -11.35
C GLU A 158 -37.37 13.43 -10.18
N SER A 159 -37.22 12.76 -9.05
CA SER A 159 -38.03 13.03 -7.84
C SER A 159 -37.58 14.25 -7.04
N LEU A 160 -36.41 14.84 -7.36
CA LEU A 160 -35.90 16.04 -6.71
C LEU A 160 -36.61 17.30 -7.23
N THR A 161 -36.62 18.34 -6.39
CA THR A 161 -37.00 19.70 -6.78
C THR A 161 -36.06 20.25 -7.87
N ASP A 162 -36.46 21.31 -8.57
CA ASP A 162 -35.58 21.95 -9.58
C ASP A 162 -34.25 22.43 -8.98
N GLU A 163 -34.25 22.88 -7.73
CA GLU A 163 -33.02 23.19 -7.00
C GLU A 163 -32.20 21.93 -6.73
N GLY A 164 -32.84 20.84 -6.28
CA GLY A 164 -32.17 19.56 -6.05
C GLY A 164 -31.57 18.96 -7.33
N ARG A 165 -32.26 19.08 -8.47
CA ARG A 165 -31.75 18.65 -9.79
C ARG A 165 -30.53 19.48 -10.22
N ARG A 166 -30.54 20.80 -10.00
CA ARG A 166 -29.37 21.65 -10.26
C ARG A 166 -28.19 21.27 -9.36
N LYS A 167 -28.43 21.02 -8.07
CA LYS A 167 -27.41 20.52 -7.13
C LYS A 167 -26.85 19.16 -7.56
N PHE A 168 -27.71 18.25 -8.02
CA PHE A 168 -27.29 16.94 -8.53
C PHE A 168 -26.31 17.05 -9.69
N LEU A 169 -26.63 17.88 -10.70
CA LEU A 169 -25.75 18.09 -11.85
C LEU A 169 -24.43 18.77 -11.46
N ALA A 170 -24.48 19.75 -10.55
CA ALA A 170 -23.29 20.43 -10.04
C ALA A 170 -22.35 19.46 -9.30
N LEU A 171 -22.88 18.63 -8.40
CA LEU A 171 -22.09 17.61 -7.70
C LEU A 171 -21.48 16.60 -8.67
N ARG A 172 -22.21 16.20 -9.71
CA ARG A 172 -21.68 15.26 -10.70
C ARG A 172 -20.51 15.84 -11.47
N GLU A 173 -20.56 17.12 -11.82
CA GLU A 173 -19.44 17.81 -12.48
C GLU A 173 -18.26 17.99 -11.51
N GLU A 174 -18.52 18.37 -10.26
CA GLU A 174 -17.50 18.55 -9.22
C GLU A 174 -16.70 17.27 -8.95
N TYR A 175 -17.37 16.11 -8.81
CA TYR A 175 -16.73 14.84 -8.47
C TYR A 175 -16.37 13.97 -9.68
N ARG A 176 -16.56 14.49 -10.91
CA ARG A 176 -16.31 13.76 -12.15
C ARG A 176 -14.87 13.26 -12.24
N ASP A 177 -13.92 14.16 -12.07
CA ASP A 177 -12.50 13.88 -12.32
C ASP A 177 -11.91 13.02 -11.19
N LEU A 178 -12.39 13.17 -9.96
CA LEU A 178 -12.08 12.27 -8.84
C LEU A 178 -12.56 10.84 -9.12
N THR A 179 -13.76 10.69 -9.67
CA THR A 179 -14.30 9.38 -10.07
C THR A 179 -13.49 8.76 -11.19
N PHE A 180 -13.15 9.54 -12.23
CA PHE A 180 -12.31 9.09 -13.32
C PHE A 180 -10.93 8.63 -12.83
N LEU A 181 -10.34 9.34 -11.87
CA LEU A 181 -9.08 8.91 -11.25
C LEU A 181 -9.22 7.55 -10.54
N ALA A 182 -10.27 7.35 -9.74
CA ALA A 182 -10.52 6.08 -9.07
C ALA A 182 -10.66 4.92 -10.07
N LEU A 183 -11.43 5.13 -11.15
CA LEU A 183 -11.59 4.15 -12.23
C LEU A 183 -10.29 3.90 -13.00
N PHE A 184 -9.52 4.96 -13.27
CA PHE A 184 -8.23 4.86 -13.95
C PHE A 184 -7.26 4.00 -13.14
N ILE A 185 -7.16 4.25 -11.84
CA ILE A 185 -6.31 3.48 -10.92
C ILE A 185 -6.70 2.00 -10.90
N LYS A 186 -8.01 1.71 -10.89
CA LYS A 186 -8.55 0.35 -10.98
C LYS A 186 -8.16 -0.35 -12.29
N SER A 187 -8.26 0.34 -13.43
CA SER A 187 -7.94 -0.25 -14.75
C SER A 187 -6.46 -0.60 -14.94
N ARG A 188 -5.56 -0.07 -14.10
CA ARG A 188 -4.12 -0.29 -14.22
C ARG A 188 -3.65 -1.61 -13.58
N VAL A 189 -4.52 -2.33 -12.88
CA VAL A 189 -4.19 -3.62 -12.25
C VAL A 189 -3.72 -4.66 -13.27
N ASP A 190 -4.37 -4.71 -14.43
CA ASP A 190 -4.01 -5.66 -15.51
C ASP A 190 -2.77 -5.22 -16.30
N SER A 191 -2.36 -3.94 -16.16
CA SER A 191 -1.23 -3.35 -16.89
C SER A 191 0.12 -3.50 -16.18
N PHE A 192 0.11 -3.86 -14.89
CA PHE A 192 1.35 -4.05 -14.13
C PHE A 192 2.20 -5.20 -14.66
N ASP A 193 1.58 -6.19 -15.33
CA ASP A 193 2.28 -7.36 -15.87
C ASP A 193 3.08 -7.05 -17.16
N LEU A 194 2.89 -5.87 -17.76
CA LEU A 194 3.45 -5.52 -19.08
C LEU A 194 4.45 -4.36 -19.07
N ILE A 195 4.59 -3.61 -17.97
CA ILE A 195 5.42 -2.40 -17.93
C ILE A 195 6.33 -2.45 -16.70
N ASP A 196 7.59 -2.80 -16.96
CA ASP A 196 8.79 -2.39 -16.23
C ASP A 196 8.66 -2.42 -14.69
N GLN A 197 9.21 -3.47 -14.06
CA GLN A 197 9.29 -3.67 -12.60
C GLN A 197 9.81 -2.43 -11.83
N ASN A 198 10.41 -1.46 -12.52
CA ASN A 198 10.92 -0.21 -11.96
C ASN A 198 9.95 0.98 -11.95
N LYS A 199 8.68 0.87 -12.38
CA LYS A 199 7.75 2.02 -12.42
C LYS A 199 6.40 1.75 -11.77
N CYS A 200 6.42 1.35 -10.50
CA CYS A 200 5.25 1.39 -9.61
C CYS A 200 4.86 2.83 -9.18
N SER A 201 5.53 3.87 -9.68
CA SER A 201 5.34 5.24 -9.22
C SER A 201 4.30 5.98 -10.06
N ILE A 202 3.02 5.82 -9.72
CA ILE A 202 1.97 6.76 -10.19
C ILE A 202 2.08 8.13 -9.50
N LEU A 203 2.89 8.24 -8.44
CA LEU A 203 3.05 9.45 -7.64
C LEU A 203 4.39 10.16 -7.89
N PRO A 204 4.43 11.49 -7.70
CA PRO A 204 3.29 12.40 -7.59
C PRO A 204 2.44 12.42 -8.87
N LEU A 205 1.12 12.59 -8.75
CA LEU A 205 0.21 12.47 -9.92
C LEU A 205 0.57 13.45 -11.03
N LYS A 206 1.03 14.66 -10.69
CA LYS A 206 1.47 15.68 -11.66
C LYS A 206 2.59 15.22 -12.60
N ASN A 207 3.38 14.23 -12.20
CA ASN A 207 4.47 13.70 -13.01
C ASN A 207 4.01 12.54 -13.89
N SER A 208 2.93 11.86 -13.50
CA SER A 208 2.47 10.60 -14.10
C SER A 208 1.24 10.76 -14.99
N LEU A 209 0.42 11.77 -14.74
CA LEU A 209 -0.73 12.14 -15.56
C LEU A 209 -0.43 13.45 -16.28
N ARG A 210 -0.69 13.50 -17.60
CA ARG A 210 -0.73 14.75 -18.38
C ARG A 210 -2.19 15.02 -18.77
N SER A 211 -2.54 16.28 -19.06
CA SER A 211 -3.88 16.73 -19.52
C SER A 211 -4.84 17.16 -18.37
N PRO A 212 -5.97 17.86 -18.65
CA PRO A 212 -6.65 18.75 -17.69
C PRO A 212 -7.27 18.06 -16.48
N LEU A 213 -7.33 16.72 -16.47
CA LEU A 213 -7.70 15.92 -15.29
C LEU A 213 -6.89 16.32 -14.05
N VAL A 214 -5.58 16.57 -14.18
CA VAL A 214 -4.73 16.93 -13.03
C VAL A 214 -5.07 18.33 -12.50
N GLU A 215 -5.48 19.26 -13.35
CA GLU A 215 -5.80 20.64 -12.97
C GLU A 215 -7.09 20.75 -12.16
N CYS A 216 -8.02 19.80 -12.37
CA CYS A 216 -9.32 19.77 -11.70
C CYS A 216 -9.33 18.91 -10.41
N LEU A 217 -8.24 18.18 -10.13
CA LEU A 217 -8.12 17.38 -8.92
C LEU A 217 -7.69 18.22 -7.71
N PRO A 218 -8.07 17.81 -6.48
CA PRO A 218 -7.60 18.45 -5.26
C PRO A 218 -6.06 18.51 -5.17
N ALA A 219 -5.50 19.68 -4.84
CA ALA A 219 -4.05 19.89 -4.84
C ALA A 219 -3.29 18.98 -3.85
N ASP A 220 -3.89 18.69 -2.70
CA ASP A 220 -3.35 17.75 -1.70
C ASP A 220 -3.20 16.32 -2.27
N LEU A 221 -4.14 15.91 -3.13
CA LEU A 221 -4.10 14.63 -3.82
C LEU A 221 -3.02 14.60 -4.91
N VAL A 222 -2.86 15.70 -5.65
CA VAL A 222 -1.88 15.83 -6.75
C VAL A 222 -0.45 15.83 -6.23
N GLU A 223 -0.22 16.46 -5.08
CA GLU A 223 1.09 16.62 -4.45
C GLU A 223 1.52 15.43 -3.57
N ALA A 224 0.63 14.46 -3.33
CA ALA A 224 0.95 13.28 -2.52
C ALA A 224 2.15 12.50 -3.09
N THR A 225 3.12 12.19 -2.23
CA THR A 225 4.39 11.53 -2.60
C THR A 225 4.45 10.06 -2.17
N ALA A 226 3.61 9.65 -1.22
CA ALA A 226 3.52 8.29 -0.70
C ALA A 226 2.13 7.68 -0.96
N LEU A 227 2.09 6.37 -1.25
CA LEU A 227 0.85 5.70 -1.64
C LEU A 227 -0.19 5.65 -0.51
N ARG A 228 0.24 5.55 0.75
CA ARG A 228 -0.69 5.56 1.89
C ARG A 228 -1.34 6.92 2.09
N ASP A 229 -0.56 8.00 2.01
CA ASP A 229 -1.08 9.37 2.09
C ASP A 229 -2.04 9.64 0.94
N PHE A 230 -1.63 9.28 -0.28
CA PHE A 230 -2.46 9.37 -1.46
C PHE A 230 -3.81 8.64 -1.28
N LEU A 231 -3.79 7.39 -0.83
CA LEU A 231 -5.00 6.61 -0.58
C LEU A 231 -5.88 7.29 0.48
N THR A 232 -5.29 7.78 1.57
CA THR A 232 -6.02 8.44 2.65
C THR A 232 -6.70 9.72 2.18
N ILE A 233 -5.99 10.55 1.40
CA ILE A 233 -6.49 11.81 0.84
C ILE A 233 -7.59 11.53 -0.18
N LEU A 234 -7.37 10.58 -1.11
CA LEU A 234 -8.35 10.17 -2.10
C LEU A 234 -9.66 9.75 -1.43
N LEU A 235 -9.57 8.85 -0.45
CA LEU A 235 -10.74 8.32 0.25
C LEU A 235 -11.45 9.39 1.09
N SER A 236 -10.72 10.37 1.63
CA SER A 236 -11.32 11.52 2.30
C SER A 236 -12.19 12.34 1.34
N HIS A 237 -11.70 12.65 0.14
CA HIS A 237 -12.47 13.37 -0.88
C HIS A 237 -13.64 12.53 -1.41
N VAL A 238 -13.44 11.22 -1.60
CA VAL A 238 -14.50 10.30 -2.00
C VAL A 238 -15.65 10.30 -0.99
N ARG A 239 -15.34 10.19 0.31
CA ARG A 239 -16.36 10.18 1.37
C ARG A 239 -17.14 11.49 1.43
N LYS A 240 -16.48 12.64 1.23
CA LYS A 240 -17.17 13.95 1.13
C LYS A 240 -18.17 13.96 -0.03
N GLY A 241 -17.77 13.48 -1.21
CA GLY A 241 -18.67 13.37 -2.36
C GLY A 241 -19.86 12.45 -2.11
N VAL A 242 -19.60 11.26 -1.55
CA VAL A 242 -20.67 10.32 -1.17
C VAL A 242 -21.66 10.95 -0.18
N GLN A 243 -21.16 11.65 0.83
CA GLN A 243 -21.98 12.34 1.81
C GLN A 243 -22.84 13.43 1.16
N ALA A 244 -22.26 14.26 0.29
CA ALA A 244 -23.01 15.30 -0.42
C ALA A 244 -24.17 14.74 -1.26
N PHE A 245 -23.95 13.62 -1.97
CA PHE A 245 -25.03 12.94 -2.68
C PHE A 245 -26.07 12.32 -1.74
N ARG A 246 -25.65 11.70 -0.63
CA ARG A 246 -26.56 11.12 0.37
C ARG A 246 -27.49 12.16 0.98
N GLU A 247 -26.94 13.32 1.35
CA GLU A 247 -27.69 14.46 1.86
C GLU A 247 -28.70 14.97 0.83
N LEU A 248 -28.29 15.08 -0.45
CA LEU A 248 -29.18 15.50 -1.53
C LEU A 248 -30.37 14.55 -1.74
N PHE A 249 -30.14 13.24 -1.63
CA PHE A 249 -31.18 12.22 -1.81
C PHE A 249 -31.92 11.87 -0.51
N GLY A 250 -31.61 12.51 0.62
CA GLY A 250 -32.28 12.28 1.91
C GLY A 250 -32.00 10.92 2.54
N VAL A 251 -30.87 10.28 2.21
CA VAL A 251 -30.45 9.00 2.81
C VAL A 251 -29.43 9.29 3.91
N MET A 252 -29.89 9.49 5.15
CA MET A 252 -29.01 9.46 6.32
C MET A 252 -28.92 8.01 6.82
N GLU A 253 -27.68 7.52 6.92
CA GLU A 253 -27.17 6.21 7.41
C GLU A 253 -28.13 5.01 7.52
#